data_AF-A0A858ZNI6-F1
#
_entry.id   AF-A0A858ZNI6-F1
#
_cell.length_a   1.000
_cell.length_b   1.000
_cell.length_c   1.000
_cell.angle_alpha   90.00
_cell.angle_beta   90.00
_cell.angle_gamma   90.00
#
_symmetry.space_group_name_H-M   'P 1'
#
loop_
_entity.id
_entity.type
_entity.pdbx_description
1 polymer ?
#
loop_
_entity_poly.entity_id
_entity_poly.type
_entity_poly.pdbx_seq_one_letter_code
_entity_poly.pdbx_strand_id
1 'polypeptide(L)' 'MRAWSALMLQRQFRAVFGTTVFAYLRECRLLRARRALEHDGVTVGQAAMVAGYTSAANFATAYKRRFWHAPKLARSRV' A
#
# COMPACT_ATOMS: atom_id res chain seq x y z
N MET A 1 31.70 12.69 -11.70
CA MET A 1 30.77 12.11 -10.72
C MET A 1 30.02 10.96 -11.38
N ARG A 2 30.12 9.71 -10.87
CA ARG A 2 29.29 8.61 -11.38
C ARG A 2 27.87 8.80 -10.88
N ALA A 3 26.93 9.09 -11.77
CA ALA A 3 25.52 9.09 -11.45
C ALA A 3 25.11 7.64 -11.09
N TRP A 4 24.57 7.45 -9.90
CA TRP A 4 23.97 6.19 -9.51
C TRP A 4 22.75 5.96 -10.40
N SER A 5 22.83 4.97 -11.30
CA SER A 5 21.70 4.67 -12.18
C SER A 5 20.54 4.10 -11.38
N ALA A 6 19.31 4.28 -11.87
CA ALA A 6 18.11 3.73 -11.24
C ALA A 6 18.20 2.21 -10.98
N LEU A 7 18.96 1.48 -11.82
CA LEU A 7 19.20 0.05 -11.65
C LEU A 7 20.11 -0.26 -10.44
N MET A 8 21.15 0.55 -10.19
CA MET A 8 21.99 0.39 -9.00
C MET A 8 21.18 0.67 -7.73
N LEU A 9 20.35 1.72 -7.74
CA LEU A 9 19.47 2.04 -6.62
C LEU A 9 18.49 0.90 -6.33
N GLN A 10 17.85 0.33 -7.34
CA GLN A 10 16.94 -0.80 -7.15
C GLN A 10 17.67 -2.04 -6.59
N ARG A 11 18.90 -2.32 -7.07
CA ARG A 11 19.72 -3.44 -6.58
C ARG A 11 20.14 -3.24 -5.12
N GLN A 12 20.64 -2.06 -4.75
CA GLN A 12 21.01 -1.77 -3.37
C GLN A 12 19.79 -1.73 -2.44
N PHE A 13 18.67 -1.16 -2.89
CA PHE A 13 17.44 -1.17 -2.09
C PHE A 13 16.99 -2.60 -1.81
N ARG A 14 16.99 -3.47 -2.83
CA ARG A 14 16.66 -4.88 -2.63
C ARG A 14 17.66 -5.61 -1.73
N ALA A 15 18.94 -5.29 -1.81
CA ALA A 15 19.97 -5.87 -0.95
C ALA A 15 19.76 -5.50 0.53
N VAL A 16 19.28 -4.28 0.83
CA VAL A 16 19.05 -3.81 2.20
C VAL A 16 17.67 -4.20 2.73
N PHE A 17 16.62 -4.07 1.92
CA PHE A 17 15.22 -4.23 2.34
C PHE A 17 14.57 -5.55 1.92
N GLY A 18 15.28 -6.40 1.16
CA GLY A 18 14.77 -7.69 0.66
C GLY A 18 13.66 -7.58 -0.40
N THR A 19 13.23 -6.36 -0.74
CA THR A 19 12.11 -6.10 -1.65
C THR A 19 12.41 -4.97 -2.62
N THR A 20 11.53 -4.73 -3.60
CA THR A 20 11.68 -3.59 -4.51
C THR A 20 11.12 -2.32 -3.88
N VAL A 21 11.61 -1.16 -4.31
CA VAL A 21 11.10 0.16 -3.88
C VAL A 21 9.58 0.26 -4.10
N PHE A 22 9.09 -0.22 -5.24
CA PHE A 22 7.64 -0.19 -5.54
C PHE A 22 6.83 -1.09 -4.64
N ALA A 23 7.32 -2.29 -4.32
CA ALA A 23 6.66 -3.18 -3.39
C ALA A 23 6.61 -2.59 -1.97
N TYR A 24 7.71 -1.97 -1.53
CA TYR A 24 7.78 -1.26 -0.25
C TYR A 24 6.80 -0.07 -0.19
N LEU A 25 6.77 0.77 -1.24
CA LEU A 25 5.83 1.89 -1.31
C LEU A 25 4.38 1.41 -1.31
N ARG A 26 4.08 0.32 -2.02
CA ARG A 26 2.74 -0.29 -2.01
C ARG A 26 2.35 -0.76 -0.61
N GLU A 27 3.29 -1.37 0.11
CA GLU A 27 3.08 -1.79 1.50
C GLU A 27 2.74 -0.60 2.41
N CYS A 28 3.55 0.46 2.37
CA CYS A 28 3.29 1.67 3.15
C CYS A 28 1.92 2.29 2.84
N ARG A 29 1.54 2.32 1.56
CA ARG A 29 0.24 2.84 1.11
C ARG A 29 -0.93 1.99 1.61
N LEU A 30 -0.81 0.66 1.56
CA LEU A 30 -1.82 -0.25 2.09
C LEU A 30 -1.98 -0.12 3.61
N LEU A 31 -0.88 0.03 4.35
CA LEU A 31 -0.90 0.27 5.79
C LEU A 31 -1.58 1.60 6.15
N ARG A 32 -1.32 2.67 5.39
CA ARG A 32 -2.00 3.96 5.57
C ARG A 32 -3.49 3.87 5.32
N ALA A 33 -3.90 3.20 4.24
CA ALA A 33 -5.33 3.00 3.94
C ALA A 33 -6.03 2.13 4.99
N ARG A 34 -5.35 1.11 5.53
CA ARG A 34 -5.85 0.33 6.67
C ARG A 34 -6.11 1.20 7.89
N ARG A 35 -5.15 2.04 8.28
CA ARG A 35 -5.33 2.97 9.40
C ARG A 35 -6.52 3.90 9.20
N ALA A 36 -6.69 4.45 7.99
CA ALA A 36 -7.84 5.29 7.69
C ALA A 36 -9.17 4.54 7.81
N LEU A 37 -9.23 3.27 7.43
CA LEU A 37 -10.41 2.42 7.63
C LEU A 37 -10.69 2.19 9.12
N GLU A 38 -9.67 1.82 9.89
CA GLU A 38 -9.79 1.39 11.28
C GLU A 38 -10.01 2.56 12.25
N HIS A 39 -9.40 3.72 12.00
CA HIS A 39 -9.42 4.86 12.92
C HIS A 39 -10.34 5.98 12.46
N ASP A 40 -10.33 6.30 11.16
CA ASP A 40 -11.06 7.45 10.62
C ASP A 40 -12.43 7.07 10.04
N GLY A 41 -12.77 5.77 10.01
CA GLY A 41 -14.06 5.26 9.54
C GLY A 41 -14.35 5.54 8.06
N VAL A 42 -13.32 5.85 7.25
CA VAL A 42 -13.50 6.23 5.84
C VAL A 42 -14.11 5.09 5.02
N THR A 43 -14.75 5.44 3.91
CA THR A 43 -15.28 4.45 2.96
C THR A 43 -14.15 3.67 2.28
N VAL A 44 -14.45 2.47 1.77
CA VAL A 44 -13.49 1.67 0.99
C VAL A 44 -12.98 2.43 -0.24
N GLY A 45 -13.82 3.27 -0.86
CA GLY A 45 -13.41 4.13 -1.98
C GLY A 45 -12.39 5.20 -1.56
N GLN A 46 -12.62 5.88 -0.44
CA GLN A 46 -11.66 6.85 0.11
C GLN A 46 -10.34 6.18 0.50
N ALA A 47 -10.39 5.01 1.15
CA ALA A 47 -9.19 4.24 1.46
C ALA A 47 -8.41 3.82 0.19
N ALA A 48 -9.10 3.47 -0.89
CA ALA A 48 -8.48 3.18 -2.18
C ALA A 48 -7.72 4.40 -2.74
N MET A 49 -8.32 5.59 -2.67
CA MET A 49 -7.67 6.84 -3.07
C MET A 49 -6.42 7.13 -2.21
N VAL A 50 -6.49 6.94 -0.89
CA VAL A 50 -5.34 7.08 0.03
C VAL A 50 -4.20 6.13 -0.34
N ALA A 51 -4.51 4.90 -0.76
CA ALA A 51 -3.52 3.94 -1.21
C ALA A 51 -3.03 4.19 -2.66
N GLY A 52 -3.56 5.19 -3.37
CA GLY A 52 -3.21 5.51 -4.75
C GLY A 52 -3.82 4.58 -5.80
N TYR A 53 -4.95 3.95 -5.50
CA TYR A 53 -5.71 3.13 -6.45
C TYR A 53 -6.87 3.92 -7.05
N THR A 54 -6.98 3.88 -8.38
CA THR A 54 -8.11 4.47 -9.11
C THR A 54 -9.38 3.64 -9.04
N SER A 55 -9.26 2.34 -8.74
CA SER A 55 -10.37 1.40 -8.60
C SER A 55 -10.42 0.80 -7.20
N ALA A 56 -11.58 0.96 -6.54
CA ALA A 56 -11.84 0.37 -5.23
C ALA A 56 -11.79 -1.17 -5.26
N ALA A 57 -12.12 -1.80 -6.39
CA ALA A 57 -12.05 -3.27 -6.55
C ALA A 57 -10.59 -3.76 -6.61
N ASN A 58 -9.72 -3.04 -7.33
CA ASN A 58 -8.29 -3.36 -7.39
C ASN A 58 -7.63 -3.15 -6.02
N PHE A 59 -8.00 -2.07 -5.33
CA PHE A 59 -7.59 -1.85 -3.95
C PHE A 59 -8.06 -2.99 -3.04
N ALA A 60 -9.34 -3.37 -3.07
CA ALA A 60 -9.87 -4.44 -2.23
C ALA A 60 -9.16 -5.78 -2.47
N THR A 61 -8.82 -6.10 -3.72
CA THR A 61 -8.02 -7.28 -4.07
C THR A 61 -6.61 -7.20 -3.48
N ALA A 62 -5.93 -6.07 -3.64
CA ALA A 62 -4.60 -5.85 -3.07
C ALA A 62 -4.60 -5.90 -1.53
N TYR A 63 -5.59 -5.25 -0.91
CA TYR A 63 -5.80 -5.21 0.53
C TYR A 63 -6.03 -6.61 1.09
N LYS A 64 -6.96 -7.38 0.51
CA LYS A 64 -7.26 -8.75 0.94
C LYS A 64 -6.06 -9.67 0.83
N ARG A 65 -5.26 -9.55 -0.24
CA ARG A 65 -4.00 -10.30 -0.37
C ARG A 65 -2.99 -9.98 0.73
N ARG A 66 -2.99 -8.74 1.24
CA ARG A 66 -2.02 -8.29 2.25
C ARG A 66 -2.46 -8.58 3.68
N PHE A 67 -3.73 -8.37 3.99
CA PHE A 67 -4.30 -8.43 5.34
C PHE A 67 -5.25 -9.60 5.57
N TRP A 68 -5.43 -10.48 4.58
CA TRP A 68 -6.22 -11.70 4.66
C TRP A 68 -7.73 -11.52 4.88
N HIS A 69 -8.23 -10.29 4.86
CA HIS A 69 -9.65 -9.97 4.92
C HIS A 69 -10.01 -8.77 4.04
N ALA A 70 -11.30 -8.61 3.72
CA ALA A 70 -11.77 -7.49 2.91
C ALA A 70 -11.64 -6.15 3.66
N PRO A 71 -11.40 -5.02 2.96
CA PRO A 71 -11.29 -3.70 3.60
C PRO A 71 -12.58 -3.29 4.32
N LYS A 72 -13.75 -3.76 3.88
CA LYS A 72 -15.03 -3.51 4.54
C LYS A 72 -15.06 -4.03 5.99
N LEU A 73 -14.31 -5.09 6.30
CA LEU A 73 -14.23 -5.65 7.66
C LEU A 73 -13.31 -4.83 8.57
N ALA A 74 -12.38 -4.06 8.01
CA ALA A 74 -11.47 -3.20 8.77
C ALA A 74 -12.13 -1.87 9.16
N ARG A 75 -13.22 -1.48 8.48
CA ARG A 75 -13.82 -0.17 8.64
C ARG A 75 -14.50 -0.05 10.02
N SER A 76 -14.08 0.91 10.82
CA SER A 76 -14.78 1.25 12.07
C SER A 76 -16.15 1.85 11.76
N ARG A 77 -17.14 1.51 12.59
CA ARG A 77 -18.50 2.07 12.54
C ARG A 77 -18.65 3.21 13.56
N VAL A 78 -17.65 4.10 13.61
CA VAL A 78 -17.76 5.31 14.44
C VAL A 78 -18.99 6.10 14.01
#